data_AF-A0A7S4E5F8-F1
#
_entry.id   AF-A0A7S4E5F8-F1
#
_cell.length_a   1.000
_cell.length_b   1.000
_cell.length_c   1.000
_cell.angle_alpha   90.00
_cell.angle_beta   90.00
_cell.angle_gamma   90.00
#
_symmetry.space_group_name_H-M   'P 1'
#
loop_
_entity.id
_entity.type
_entity.pdbx_description
1 polymer ?
#
loop_
_entity_poly.entity_id
_entity_poly.type
_entity_poly.pdbx_seq_one_letter_code
_entity_poly.pdbx_strand_id
1 'polypeptide(L)'
;CTRRLVDFHTGGGEFYAAFGVMGGFMQPQGHVQVLSNLLDRGMDPQAALDAPRFCIAPASGDLQDKRPDMLQADRGSIVVHFEEGFPRDAVDFVELAGYQGYFGARGIAGHARKMFGRGQCIVARPDGSSKKRTRDGHGCVLWAGSDGRGDGCAAGY
;
A
#
# COMPACT_ATOMS: atom_id res chain seq x y z
N CYS A 1 4.39 -10.64 -14.93
CA CYS A 1 3.25 -10.67 -13.98
C CYS A 1 3.73 -11.43 -12.73
N THR A 2 4.30 -10.75 -11.75
CA THR A 2 4.80 -11.38 -10.52
C THR A 2 3.98 -10.87 -9.35
N ARG A 3 3.02 -11.67 -8.89
CA ARG A 3 2.39 -11.53 -7.57
C ARG A 3 3.45 -11.92 -6.55
N ARG A 4 4.18 -10.96 -5.98
CA ARG A 4 5.05 -11.24 -4.83
C ARG A 4 4.32 -10.80 -3.57
N LEU A 5 3.88 -11.78 -2.78
CA LEU A 5 3.62 -11.59 -1.37
C LEU A 5 4.96 -11.32 -0.68
N VAL A 6 4.96 -10.38 0.25
CA VAL A 6 6.07 -10.01 1.11
C VAL A 6 5.78 -10.57 2.49
N ASP A 7 6.70 -11.38 3.00
CA ASP A 7 6.65 -11.87 4.37
C ASP A 7 7.43 -10.92 5.26
N PHE A 8 6.75 -10.32 6.22
CA PHE A 8 7.35 -9.47 7.24
C PHE A 8 7.53 -10.24 8.54
N HIS A 9 8.71 -10.16 9.11
CA HIS A 9 9.05 -10.77 10.39
C HIS A 9 9.41 -9.67 11.40
N THR A 10 9.03 -9.87 12.67
CA THR A 10 9.42 -8.96 13.74
C THR A 10 10.93 -9.04 14.00
N GLY A 11 11.48 -8.10 14.78
CA GLY A 11 12.91 -8.13 15.17
C GLY A 11 13.37 -9.40 15.89
N GLY A 12 12.44 -10.22 16.40
CA GLY A 12 12.71 -11.55 16.98
C GLY A 12 12.70 -12.70 15.99
N GLY A 13 12.53 -12.43 14.68
CA GLY A 13 12.43 -13.46 13.64
C GLY A 13 11.06 -14.15 13.57
N GLU A 14 10.06 -13.67 14.29
CA GLU A 14 8.72 -14.24 14.26
C GLU A 14 7.92 -13.67 13.08
N PHE A 15 7.27 -14.54 12.31
CA PHE A 15 6.39 -14.15 11.20
C PHE A 15 5.29 -13.20 11.67
N TYR A 16 5.17 -12.02 11.11
CA TYR A 16 4.15 -11.04 11.49
C TYR A 16 3.00 -11.00 10.49
N ALA A 17 3.32 -10.79 9.21
CA ALA A 17 2.31 -10.61 8.16
C ALA A 17 2.82 -11.08 6.80
N ALA A 18 1.92 -11.59 5.97
CA ALA A 18 2.11 -11.78 4.55
C ALA A 18 1.19 -10.82 3.81
N PHE A 19 1.73 -9.94 2.98
CA PHE A 19 0.94 -8.93 2.28
C PHE A 19 1.53 -8.57 0.93
N GLY A 20 0.73 -7.95 0.07
CA GLY A 20 1.22 -7.41 -1.19
C GLY A 20 0.22 -6.41 -1.76
N VAL A 21 0.72 -5.44 -2.54
CA VAL A 21 -0.09 -4.42 -3.21
C VAL A 21 0.25 -4.45 -4.70
N MET A 22 -0.62 -5.03 -5.51
CA MET A 22 -0.43 -5.13 -6.95
C MET A 22 -0.62 -3.79 -7.65
N GLY A 23 0.30 -3.36 -8.52
CA GLY A 23 0.11 -2.12 -9.30
C GLY A 23 1.31 -1.63 -10.13
N GLY A 24 2.13 -2.51 -10.71
CA GLY A 24 3.32 -2.08 -11.46
C GLY A 24 4.31 -1.31 -10.57
N PHE A 25 4.70 -0.09 -10.95
CA PHE A 25 5.55 0.79 -10.14
C PHE A 25 4.91 1.24 -8.81
N MET A 26 3.60 1.03 -8.65
CA MET A 26 2.92 1.25 -7.37
C MET A 26 3.24 0.15 -6.33
N GLN A 27 3.75 -1.02 -6.73
CA GLN A 27 4.03 -2.11 -5.79
C GLN A 27 4.93 -1.68 -4.61
N PRO A 28 6.15 -1.13 -4.81
CA PRO A 28 6.98 -0.70 -3.70
C PRO A 28 6.35 0.44 -2.88
N GLN A 29 5.66 1.38 -3.55
CA GLN A 29 5.03 2.52 -2.88
C GLN A 29 3.87 2.08 -1.99
N GLY A 30 3.03 1.17 -2.49
CA GLY A 30 1.91 0.59 -1.76
C GLY A 30 2.37 -0.33 -0.62
N HIS A 31 3.45 -1.09 -0.81
CA HIS A 31 4.01 -1.91 0.26
C HIS A 31 4.44 -1.07 1.46
N VAL A 32 5.15 0.04 1.23
CA VAL A 32 5.57 0.95 2.32
C VAL A 32 4.35 1.56 3.02
N GLN A 33 3.36 2.02 2.26
CA GLN A 33 2.14 2.62 2.83
C GLN A 33 1.35 1.61 3.70
N VAL A 34 1.13 0.38 3.20
CA VAL A 34 0.42 -0.66 3.99
C VAL A 34 1.23 -1.08 5.21
N LEU A 35 2.55 -1.25 5.08
CA LEU A 35 3.39 -1.64 6.20
C LEU A 35 3.44 -0.57 7.29
N SER A 36 3.55 0.71 6.91
CA SER A 36 3.51 1.83 7.86
C SER A 36 2.14 1.92 8.56
N ASN A 37 1.05 1.68 7.84
CA ASN A 37 -0.29 1.61 8.45
C ASN A 37 -0.39 0.49 9.49
N LEU A 38 0.18 -0.68 9.21
CA LEU A 38 0.17 -1.82 10.14
C LEU A 38 1.08 -1.60 11.35
N LEU A 39 2.28 -1.05 11.16
CA LEU A 39 3.31 -0.95 12.21
C LEU A 39 3.25 0.37 12.97
N ASP A 40 3.26 1.49 12.25
CA ASP A 40 3.36 2.83 12.85
C ASP A 40 1.99 3.32 13.34
N ARG A 41 0.91 2.97 12.62
CA ARG A 41 -0.47 3.39 12.94
C ARG A 41 -1.28 2.32 13.66
N GLY A 42 -0.74 1.11 13.83
CA GLY A 42 -1.38 0.00 14.54
C GLY A 42 -2.70 -0.46 13.92
N MET A 43 -2.92 -0.20 12.64
CA MET A 43 -4.17 -0.54 11.95
C MET A 43 -4.34 -2.05 11.81
N ASP A 44 -5.59 -2.50 11.80
CA ASP A 44 -5.92 -3.86 11.37
C ASP A 44 -5.68 -4.01 9.85
N PRO A 45 -5.58 -5.25 9.31
CA PRO A 45 -5.24 -5.44 7.90
C PRO A 45 -6.26 -4.88 6.93
N GLN A 46 -7.55 -4.83 7.28
CA GLN A 46 -8.57 -4.24 6.42
C GLN A 46 -8.45 -2.71 6.42
N ALA A 47 -8.36 -2.09 7.59
CA ALA A 47 -8.15 -0.64 7.73
C ALA A 47 -6.84 -0.17 7.07
N ALA A 48 -5.77 -0.95 7.19
CA ALA A 48 -4.49 -0.66 6.55
C ALA A 48 -4.56 -0.67 5.01
N LEU A 49 -5.41 -1.54 4.44
CA LEU A 49 -5.68 -1.60 3.01
C LEU A 49 -6.65 -0.51 2.54
N ASP A 50 -7.65 -0.18 3.35
CA ASP A 50 -8.69 0.80 3.00
C ASP A 50 -8.19 2.24 3.08
N ALA A 51 -7.18 2.50 3.92
CA ALA A 51 -6.54 3.81 4.06
C ALA A 51 -6.22 4.44 2.68
N PRO A 52 -6.45 5.77 2.53
CA PRO A 52 -6.11 6.48 1.30
C PRO A 52 -4.62 6.31 0.96
N ARG A 53 -4.32 6.14 -0.33
CA ARG A 53 -2.94 6.04 -0.84
C ARG A 53 -2.56 7.20 -1.73
N PHE A 54 -1.27 7.45 -1.83
CA PHE A 54 -0.69 8.32 -2.84
C PHE A 54 0.18 7.51 -3.80
N CYS A 55 0.36 8.01 -5.02
CA CYS A 55 1.17 7.40 -6.06
C CYS A 55 2.04 8.45 -6.74
N ILE A 56 3.34 8.23 -6.73
CA ILE A 56 4.33 9.05 -7.42
C ILE A 56 4.52 8.46 -8.82
N ALA A 57 4.29 9.27 -9.84
CA ALA A 57 4.30 8.88 -11.24
C ALA A 57 4.96 9.97 -12.11
N PRO A 58 5.51 9.62 -13.29
CA PRO A 58 5.94 10.62 -14.25
C PRO A 58 4.73 11.38 -14.84
N ALA A 59 4.93 12.65 -15.18
CA ALA A 59 3.91 13.54 -15.74
C ALA A 59 3.34 13.04 -17.08
N SER A 60 4.08 12.21 -17.80
CA SER A 60 3.62 11.54 -19.02
C SER A 60 2.46 10.56 -18.78
N GLY A 61 2.09 10.27 -17.54
CA GLY A 61 0.87 9.52 -17.19
C GLY A 61 0.94 8.01 -17.45
N ASP A 62 1.92 7.55 -18.22
CA ASP A 62 2.11 6.15 -18.54
C ASP A 62 2.95 5.46 -17.46
N LEU A 63 2.28 4.92 -16.44
CA LEU A 63 2.86 3.98 -15.46
C LEU A 63 3.39 2.67 -16.10
N GLN A 64 3.25 2.52 -17.42
CA GLN A 64 3.77 1.40 -18.22
C GLN A 64 4.83 1.83 -19.25
N ASP A 65 5.11 3.13 -19.42
CA ASP A 65 6.12 3.58 -20.38
C ASP A 65 7.50 3.20 -19.83
N LYS A 66 8.10 2.20 -20.48
CA LYS A 66 9.39 1.61 -20.10
C LYS A 66 10.56 2.50 -20.54
N ARG A 67 10.44 3.82 -20.44
CA ARG A 67 11.56 4.69 -20.82
C ARG A 67 12.66 4.57 -19.77
N PRO A 68 13.86 4.14 -20.17
CA PRO A 68 14.95 3.86 -19.24
C PRO A 68 15.68 5.13 -18.75
N ASP A 69 15.22 6.34 -19.07
CA ASP A 69 15.93 7.60 -18.80
C ASP A 69 15.28 8.50 -17.73
N MET A 70 14.54 7.91 -16.78
CA MET A 70 13.99 8.62 -15.59
C MET A 70 15.05 9.31 -14.71
N LEU A 71 16.35 9.14 -14.99
CA LEU A 71 17.46 9.82 -14.33
C LEU A 71 17.58 11.32 -14.71
N GLN A 72 16.83 11.78 -15.71
CA GLN A 72 16.85 13.18 -16.17
C GLN A 72 15.49 13.89 -16.01
N ALA A 73 14.63 13.33 -15.17
CA ALA A 73 13.37 13.94 -14.76
C ALA A 73 13.65 15.23 -13.95
N ASP A 74 13.29 16.40 -14.49
CA ASP A 74 13.20 17.61 -13.68
C ASP A 74 12.06 17.47 -12.64
N ARG A 75 12.04 18.31 -11.60
CA ARG A 75 10.96 18.22 -10.58
C ARG A 75 9.56 18.42 -11.18
N GLY A 76 9.44 19.10 -12.32
CA GLY A 76 8.18 19.30 -13.05
C GLY A 76 7.65 18.06 -13.77
N SER A 77 8.51 17.08 -14.04
CA SER A 77 8.16 15.81 -14.65
C SER A 77 7.70 14.74 -13.66
N ILE A 78 7.70 15.05 -12.34
CA ILE A 78 7.20 14.16 -11.29
C ILE A 78 5.86 14.68 -10.77
N VAL A 79 4.90 13.77 -10.73
CA VAL A 79 3.54 14.03 -10.28
C VAL A 79 3.20 13.13 -9.09
N VAL A 80 2.61 13.72 -8.05
CA VAL A 80 2.07 13.00 -6.90
C VAL A 80 0.55 13.00 -6.97
N HIS A 81 -0.02 11.82 -7.16
CA HIS A 81 -1.46 11.61 -7.14
C HIS A 81 -1.91 11.21 -5.74
N PHE A 82 -3.00 11.80 -5.25
CA PHE A 82 -3.61 11.47 -3.97
C PHE A 82 -5.01 10.89 -4.17
N GLU A 83 -5.33 9.83 -3.43
CA GLU A 83 -6.71 9.36 -3.31
C GLU A 83 -7.59 10.34 -2.53
N GLU A 84 -8.90 10.19 -2.71
CA GLU A 84 -9.89 10.80 -1.83
C GLU A 84 -9.66 10.36 -0.38
N GLY A 85 -9.76 11.32 0.55
CA GLY A 85 -9.49 11.11 1.98
C GLY A 85 -8.15 11.68 2.46
N PHE A 86 -7.27 12.13 1.57
CA PHE A 86 -6.11 12.95 1.99
C PHE A 86 -6.54 14.38 2.36
N PRO A 87 -5.90 15.00 3.37
CA PRO A 87 -6.17 16.38 3.75
C PRO A 87 -5.65 17.33 2.65
N ARG A 88 -6.39 18.42 2.38
CA ARG A 88 -6.12 19.31 1.24
C ARG A 88 -4.70 19.90 1.24
N ASP A 89 -4.16 20.14 2.42
CA ASP A 89 -2.80 20.64 2.63
C ASP A 89 -1.69 19.66 2.19
N ALA A 90 -2.01 18.38 1.95
CA ALA A 90 -1.06 17.41 1.41
C ALA A 90 -0.61 17.77 -0.02
N VAL A 91 -1.50 18.38 -0.83
CA VAL A 91 -1.13 18.88 -2.16
C VAL A 91 -0.26 20.13 -2.02
N ASP A 92 -0.66 21.07 -1.17
CA ASP A 92 0.11 22.29 -0.91
C ASP A 92 1.53 21.94 -0.45
N PHE A 93 1.69 20.92 0.39
CA PHE A 93 2.98 20.44 0.85
C PHE A 93 3.88 19.94 -0.28
N VAL A 94 3.35 19.13 -1.21
CA VAL A 94 4.17 18.62 -2.33
C VAL A 94 4.47 19.71 -3.35
N GLU A 95 3.53 20.64 -3.56
CA GLU A 95 3.73 21.81 -4.44
C GLU A 95 4.79 22.75 -3.86
N LEU A 96 4.80 22.98 -2.55
CA LEU A 96 5.85 23.75 -1.87
C LEU A 96 7.22 23.07 -1.98
N ALA A 97 7.26 21.74 -2.01
CA ALA A 97 8.48 20.97 -2.26
C ALA A 97 8.94 21.01 -3.73
N GLY A 98 8.14 21.62 -4.63
CA GLY A 98 8.43 21.79 -6.05
C GLY A 98 7.94 20.65 -6.94
N TYR A 99 7.07 19.77 -6.45
CA TYR A 99 6.42 18.71 -7.21
C TYR A 99 5.02 19.12 -7.66
N GLN A 100 4.45 18.44 -8.66
CA GLN A 100 3.05 18.66 -9.02
C GLN A 100 2.14 17.71 -8.22
N GLY A 101 1.18 18.25 -7.48
CA GLY A 101 0.22 17.47 -6.70
C GLY A 101 -1.17 17.45 -7.35
N TYR A 102 -1.83 16.28 -7.41
CA TYR A 102 -3.22 16.20 -7.87
C TYR A 102 -4.07 15.33 -6.95
N PHE A 103 -5.15 15.91 -6.44
CA PHE A 103 -6.25 15.15 -5.84
C PHE A 103 -7.03 14.41 -6.91
N GLY A 104 -7.33 13.13 -6.66
CA GLY A 104 -8.24 12.34 -7.49
C GLY A 104 -7.87 12.45 -8.97
N ALA A 105 -6.60 12.17 -9.29
CA ALA A 105 -5.99 12.25 -10.62
C ALA A 105 -6.99 12.49 -11.76
N ARG A 106 -7.24 13.75 -12.18
CA ARG A 106 -8.15 14.10 -13.31
C ARG A 106 -9.44 13.25 -13.42
N GLY A 107 -10.14 13.00 -12.31
CA GLY A 107 -11.39 12.20 -12.32
C GLY A 107 -11.20 10.70 -12.06
N ILE A 108 -10.11 10.30 -11.41
CA ILE A 108 -9.91 8.92 -10.95
C ILE A 108 -10.80 8.64 -9.72
N ALA A 109 -12.01 8.18 -10.02
CA ALA A 109 -12.97 7.60 -9.08
C ALA A 109 -13.29 6.15 -9.49
N GLY A 110 -13.91 5.39 -8.58
CA GLY A 110 -14.32 4.00 -8.85
C GLY A 110 -13.18 3.11 -9.35
N HIS A 111 -13.39 2.42 -10.47
CA HIS A 111 -12.44 1.43 -11.01
C HIS A 111 -11.07 2.02 -11.41
N ALA A 112 -11.00 3.32 -11.69
CA ALA A 112 -9.75 3.98 -12.05
C ALA A 112 -8.76 4.06 -10.86
N ARG A 113 -9.24 3.86 -9.61
CA ARG A 113 -8.40 3.75 -8.41
C ARG A 113 -7.39 2.61 -8.46
N LYS A 114 -7.47 1.72 -9.47
CA LYS A 114 -6.46 0.68 -9.75
C LYS A 114 -5.03 1.22 -9.85
N MET A 115 -4.83 2.51 -10.15
CA MET A 115 -3.50 3.12 -10.15
C MET A 115 -2.81 3.11 -8.78
N PHE A 116 -3.60 3.13 -7.70
CA PHE A 116 -3.13 3.06 -6.31
C PHE A 116 -2.94 1.62 -5.81
N GLY A 117 -3.06 0.68 -6.74
CA GLY A 117 -2.87 -0.73 -6.53
C GLY A 117 -4.01 -1.40 -5.76
N ARG A 118 -3.89 -2.73 -5.64
CA ARG A 118 -4.86 -3.62 -5.00
C ARG A 118 -4.13 -4.53 -4.05
N GLY A 119 -4.44 -4.42 -2.77
CA GLY A 119 -3.76 -5.16 -1.73
C GLY A 119 -4.49 -6.39 -1.21
N GLN A 120 -3.73 -7.32 -0.68
CA GLN A 120 -4.19 -8.42 0.16
C GLN A 120 -3.25 -8.51 1.35
N CYS A 121 -3.78 -8.77 2.54
CA CYS A 121 -2.97 -8.82 3.76
C CYS A 121 -3.51 -9.87 4.70
N ILE A 122 -2.61 -10.68 5.27
CA ILE A 122 -2.87 -11.58 6.38
C ILE A 122 -1.84 -11.28 7.46
N VAL A 123 -2.32 -10.98 8.67
CA VAL A 123 -1.51 -10.68 9.86
C VAL A 123 -1.76 -11.77 10.88
N ALA A 124 -0.70 -12.31 11.46
CA ALA A 124 -0.78 -13.22 12.58
C ALA A 124 -0.61 -12.43 13.89
N ARG A 125 -1.61 -12.46 14.78
CA ARG A 125 -1.54 -11.85 16.11
C ARG A 125 -1.51 -12.93 17.21
N PRO A 126 -0.88 -12.70 18.36
CA PRO A 126 -1.05 -13.59 19.52
C PRO A 126 -2.53 -13.66 19.92
N ASP A 127 -3.00 -14.84 20.31
CA ASP A 127 -4.39 -15.10 20.71
C ASP A 127 -4.74 -14.63 22.14
N GLY A 128 -3.76 -14.06 22.85
CA GLY A 128 -3.87 -13.62 24.24
C GLY A 128 -3.77 -14.74 25.29
N SER A 129 -3.81 -16.02 24.88
CA SER A 129 -3.68 -17.17 25.78
C SER A 129 -2.22 -17.52 26.10
N SER A 130 -1.30 -17.14 25.20
CA SER A 130 0.13 -17.46 25.31
C SER A 130 1.01 -16.23 25.10
N LYS A 131 1.92 -15.95 26.04
CA LYS A 131 2.92 -14.86 25.96
C LYS A 131 4.04 -15.11 24.93
N LYS A 132 4.06 -16.30 24.30
CA LYS A 132 5.03 -16.70 23.27
C LYS A 132 4.29 -17.40 22.15
N ARG A 133 4.63 -17.05 20.91
CA ARG A 133 4.17 -17.75 19.71
C ARG A 133 4.92 -19.09 19.64
N THR A 134 4.21 -20.20 19.59
CA THR A 134 4.86 -21.49 19.38
C THR A 134 5.26 -21.63 17.91
N ARG A 135 6.34 -22.39 17.63
CA ARG A 135 6.79 -22.67 16.25
C ARG A 135 5.72 -23.35 15.39
N ASP A 136 4.70 -23.92 16.02
CA ASP A 136 3.67 -24.76 15.40
C ASP A 136 2.39 -23.97 15.06
N GLY A 137 2.39 -22.63 15.22
CA GLY A 137 1.22 -21.79 14.95
C GLY A 137 0.11 -21.88 16.00
N HIS A 138 0.30 -22.65 17.08
CA HIS A 138 -0.59 -22.64 18.22
C HIS A 138 -0.40 -21.35 19.04
N GLY A 139 -1.49 -20.68 19.37
CA GLY A 139 -1.46 -19.41 20.13
C GLY A 139 -1.50 -18.14 19.28
N CYS A 140 -1.89 -18.22 18.00
CA CYS A 140 -2.12 -17.04 17.16
C CYS A 140 -3.49 -17.03 16.49
N VAL A 141 -4.04 -15.84 16.31
CA VAL A 141 -5.24 -15.56 15.53
C VAL A 141 -4.80 -14.88 14.23
N LEU A 142 -5.27 -15.40 13.11
CA LEU A 142 -5.05 -14.78 11.80
C LEU A 142 -6.14 -13.75 11.52
N TRP A 143 -5.72 -12.54 11.17
CA TRP A 143 -6.58 -11.47 10.68
C TRP A 143 -6.24 -11.19 9.23
N ALA A 144 -7.25 -11.09 8.37
CA ALA A 144 -7.04 -10.87 6.95
C ALA A 144 -7.88 -9.70 6.44
N GLY A 145 -7.38 -9.04 5.41
CA GLY A 145 -8.04 -7.95 4.71
C GLY A 145 -7.88 -8.07 3.20
N SER A 146 -8.89 -7.59 2.47
CA SER A 146 -8.96 -7.59 1.01
C SER A 146 -9.33 -6.20 0.51
N ASP A 147 -8.58 -5.67 -0.46
CA ASP A 147 -8.73 -4.29 -0.91
C ASP A 147 -10.01 -4.08 -1.75
N GLY A 148 -10.87 -3.15 -1.33
CA GLY A 148 -12.10 -2.79 -2.05
C GLY A 148 -11.89 -2.10 -3.40
N ARG A 149 -10.65 -1.78 -3.81
CA ARG A 149 -10.32 -1.21 -5.13
C ARG A 149 -10.33 -2.24 -6.27
N GLY A 150 -10.63 -3.50 -5.97
CA GLY A 150 -10.85 -4.54 -6.97
C GLY A 150 -11.70 -5.67 -6.43
N ASP A 151 -12.11 -6.56 -7.32
CA ASP A 151 -12.88 -7.74 -6.91
C ASP A 151 -11.93 -8.71 -6.18
N GLY A 152 -12.30 -9.09 -4.96
CA GLY A 152 -11.52 -9.95 -4.08
C GLY A 152 -12.23 -10.15 -2.74
N CYS A 153 -11.78 -11.16 -1.99
CA CYS A 153 -12.25 -11.37 -0.61
C CYS A 153 -11.15 -11.99 0.25
N ALA A 154 -11.25 -11.79 1.55
CA ALA A 154 -10.51 -12.55 2.55
C ALA A 154 -11.46 -13.59 3.16
N ALA A 155 -11.02 -14.85 3.22
CA ALA A 155 -11.79 -15.96 3.76
C ALA A 155 -10.91 -16.80 4.70
N GLY A 156 -11.51 -17.31 5.78
CA GLY A 156 -10.86 -18.20 6.75
C GLY A 156 -11.66 -19.49 6.93
N TYR A 157 -11.01 -20.54 7.41
CA TYR A 157 -11.58 -21.85 7.73
C TYR A 157 -10.98 -22.41 9.01
#